data_AF-A0A836QKQ9-F1
#
_entry.id   AF-A0A836QKQ9-F1
#
_cell.length_a   1.000
_cell.length_b   1.000
_cell.length_c   1.000
_cell.angle_alpha   90.00
_cell.angle_beta   90.00
_cell.angle_gamma   90.00
#
_symmetry.space_group_name_H-M   'P 1'
#
loop_
_entity.id
_entity.type
_entity.pdbx_description
1 polymer ?
#
loop_
_entity_poly.entity_id
_entity_poly.type
_entity_poly.pdbx_seq_one_letter_code
_entity_poly.pdbx_strand_id
1 'polypeptide(L)'
;MPFTDGQLAQYEDQGAVTIDTPFTPEELDRAEAAWDRLKQTGGKPYEDPDFIEVVQHPYFEAVAKKVLRAQAVHLWWGLAPHERAPASPPYADSRDQWARGCHTDIQATIEDFEATPRRMRAELWFWLNDVPA
;
A
#
# COMPACT_ATOMS: atom_id res chain seq x y z
N MET A 1 10.41 4.93 -11.27
CA MET A 1 11.21 3.89 -11.96
C MET A 1 10.38 2.60 -12.06
N PRO A 2 10.61 1.70 -13.03
CA PRO A 2 9.85 0.44 -13.11
C PRO A 2 10.22 -0.52 -11.96
N PHE A 3 9.25 -1.33 -11.51
CA PHE A 3 9.47 -2.40 -10.53
C PHE A 3 10.40 -3.48 -11.10
N THR A 4 11.57 -3.63 -10.50
CA THR A 4 12.68 -4.43 -11.03
C THR A 4 12.57 -5.91 -10.66
N ASP A 5 13.31 -6.78 -11.38
CA ASP A 5 13.40 -8.21 -11.03
C ASP A 5 14.11 -8.42 -9.69
N GLY A 6 15.06 -7.54 -9.33
CA GLY A 6 15.72 -7.58 -8.02
C GLY A 6 14.74 -7.29 -6.88
N GLN A 7 13.86 -6.28 -7.04
CA GLN A 7 12.82 -6.00 -6.05
C GLN A 7 11.78 -7.12 -5.96
N LEU A 8 11.43 -7.77 -7.09
CA LEU A 8 10.59 -8.96 -7.08
C LEU A 8 11.26 -10.11 -6.32
N ALA A 9 12.53 -10.38 -6.57
CA ALA A 9 13.27 -11.42 -5.86
C ALA A 9 13.36 -11.15 -4.35
N GLN A 10 13.55 -9.88 -3.95
CA GLN A 10 13.51 -9.49 -2.53
C GLN A 10 12.13 -9.75 -1.91
N TYR A 11 11.04 -9.39 -2.59
CA TYR A 11 9.69 -9.72 -2.13
C TYR A 11 9.49 -11.23 -1.99
N GLU A 12 10.02 -12.02 -2.93
CA GLU A 12 9.91 -13.47 -2.90
C GLU A 12 10.64 -14.11 -1.71
N ASP A 13 11.77 -13.54 -1.31
CA ASP A 13 12.58 -13.98 -0.17
C ASP A 13 12.03 -13.49 1.19
N GLN A 14 11.60 -12.22 1.26
CA GLN A 14 11.29 -11.54 2.52
C GLN A 14 9.79 -11.37 2.79
N GLY A 15 8.93 -11.62 1.80
CA GLY A 15 7.49 -11.38 1.87
C GLY A 15 7.07 -9.92 1.75
N ALA A 16 8.03 -8.98 1.68
CA ALA A 16 7.79 -7.55 1.49
C ALA A 16 8.99 -6.88 0.80
N VAL A 17 8.74 -5.75 0.13
CA VAL A 17 9.78 -4.89 -0.46
C VAL A 17 9.31 -3.44 -0.46
N THR A 18 10.19 -2.53 -0.04
CA THR A 18 9.96 -1.08 -0.15
C THR A 18 10.51 -0.58 -1.47
N ILE A 19 9.73 0.24 -2.18
CA ILE A 19 10.06 0.72 -3.52
C ILE A 19 9.81 2.22 -3.62
N ASP A 20 10.74 2.94 -4.26
CA ASP A 20 10.52 4.34 -4.63
C ASP A 20 9.50 4.40 -5.76
N THR A 21 8.42 5.16 -5.53
CA THR A 21 7.33 5.34 -6.49
C THR A 21 7.74 6.34 -7.58
N PRO A 22 7.04 6.37 -8.73
CA PRO A 22 7.31 7.37 -9.77
C PRO A 22 6.73 8.76 -9.45
N PHE A 23 6.11 8.96 -8.30
CA PHE A 23 5.42 10.20 -7.97
C PHE A 23 6.40 11.32 -7.64
N THR A 24 6.08 12.53 -8.07
CA THR A 24 6.81 13.72 -7.64
C THR A 24 6.34 14.17 -6.26
N PRO A 25 7.16 14.94 -5.51
CA PRO A 25 6.73 15.53 -4.25
C PRO A 25 5.42 16.33 -4.39
N GLU A 26 5.25 17.08 -5.49
CA GLU A 26 4.05 17.87 -5.73
C GLU A 26 2.79 17.02 -5.95
N GLU A 27 2.92 15.83 -6.56
CA GLU A 27 1.80 14.89 -6.69
C GLU A 27 1.40 14.31 -5.33
N LEU A 28 2.39 14.01 -4.48
CA LEU A 28 2.14 13.54 -3.12
C LEU A 28 1.53 14.64 -2.25
N ASP A 29 2.03 15.88 -2.31
CA ASP A 29 1.49 17.03 -1.59
C ASP A 29 0.01 17.30 -1.97
N ARG A 30 -0.34 17.18 -3.25
CA ARG A 30 -1.75 17.32 -3.70
C ARG A 30 -2.63 16.23 -3.10
N ALA A 31 -2.15 14.98 -3.11
CA ALA A 31 -2.91 13.86 -2.56
C ALA A 31 -3.02 13.92 -1.03
N GLU A 32 -2.01 14.43 -0.32
CA GLU A 32 -2.09 14.73 1.12
C GLU A 32 -3.15 15.81 1.38
N ALA A 33 -3.10 16.94 0.66
CA ALA A 33 -4.09 18.00 0.80
C ALA A 33 -5.51 17.51 0.47
N ALA A 34 -5.66 16.57 -0.47
CA ALA A 34 -6.92 15.91 -0.78
C ALA A 34 -7.44 15.06 0.38
N TRP A 35 -6.54 14.29 1.00
CA TRP A 35 -6.88 13.49 2.17
C TRP A 35 -7.37 14.38 3.34
N ASP A 36 -6.72 15.51 3.57
CA ASP A 36 -7.16 16.48 4.58
C ASP A 36 -8.57 17.04 4.31
N ARG A 37 -8.89 17.35 3.05
CA ARG A 37 -10.25 17.80 2.66
C ARG A 37 -11.29 16.71 2.88
N LEU A 38 -10.99 15.47 2.49
CA LEU A 38 -11.87 14.32 2.67
C LEU A 38 -12.15 14.09 4.16
N LYS A 39 -11.14 14.20 5.02
CA LYS A 39 -11.32 14.10 6.47
C LYS A 39 -12.25 15.15 7.05
N GLN A 40 -12.14 16.40 6.61
CA GLN A 40 -12.99 17.49 7.09
C GLN A 40 -14.46 17.28 6.71
N THR A 41 -14.72 16.66 5.56
CA THR A 41 -16.06 16.44 5.03
C THR A 41 -16.65 15.07 5.39
N GLY A 42 -15.82 14.14 5.90
CA GLY A 42 -16.18 12.72 6.01
C GLY A 42 -16.35 12.05 4.64
N GLY A 43 -15.75 12.64 3.60
CA GLY A 43 -15.78 12.14 2.23
C GLY A 43 -14.99 10.85 2.06
N LYS A 44 -15.29 10.13 1.00
CA LYS A 44 -14.64 8.86 0.67
C LYS A 44 -13.46 9.09 -0.28
N PRO A 45 -12.42 8.23 -0.23
CA PRO A 45 -11.27 8.30 -1.14
C PRO A 45 -11.57 8.55 -2.62
N TYR A 46 -12.66 7.99 -3.13
CA TYR A 46 -13.07 8.08 -4.52
C TYR A 46 -13.94 9.30 -4.84
N GLU A 47 -13.98 10.29 -3.94
CA GLU A 47 -14.76 11.52 -4.12
C GLU A 47 -13.86 12.74 -4.38
N ASP A 48 -12.54 12.65 -4.13
CA ASP A 48 -11.59 13.74 -4.41
C ASP A 48 -10.68 13.39 -5.61
N PRO A 49 -10.69 14.20 -6.69
CA PRO A 49 -9.95 13.89 -7.91
C PRO A 49 -8.44 13.84 -7.71
N ASP A 50 -7.87 14.68 -6.84
CA ASP A 50 -6.42 14.70 -6.58
C ASP A 50 -5.99 13.40 -5.89
N PHE A 51 -6.85 12.83 -5.05
CA PHE A 51 -6.60 11.54 -4.41
C PHE A 51 -6.73 10.37 -5.39
N ILE A 52 -7.75 10.42 -6.25
CA ILE A 52 -8.01 9.43 -7.29
C ILE A 52 -6.83 9.33 -8.26
N GLU A 53 -6.24 10.46 -8.64
CA GLU A 53 -5.10 10.54 -9.56
C GLU A 53 -3.93 9.65 -9.11
N VAL A 54 -3.58 9.70 -7.83
CA VAL A 54 -2.51 8.87 -7.26
C VAL A 54 -2.95 7.42 -7.17
N VAL A 55 -4.10 7.10 -6.57
CA VAL A 55 -4.48 5.70 -6.29
C VAL A 55 -4.81 4.89 -7.55
N GLN A 56 -5.18 5.54 -8.65
CA GLN A 56 -5.40 4.89 -9.95
C GLN A 56 -4.15 4.84 -10.83
N HIS A 57 -3.00 5.30 -10.32
CA HIS A 57 -1.79 5.37 -11.14
C HIS A 57 -1.39 3.97 -11.66
N PRO A 58 -1.11 3.82 -12.98
CA PRO A 58 -0.89 2.52 -13.61
C PRO A 58 0.34 1.76 -13.06
N TYR A 59 1.22 2.46 -12.34
CA TYR A 59 2.33 1.84 -11.63
C TYR A 59 1.88 0.75 -10.65
N PHE A 60 0.80 0.98 -9.90
CA PHE A 60 0.31 0.00 -8.93
C PHE A 60 -0.18 -1.28 -9.62
N GLU A 61 -0.88 -1.14 -10.74
CA GLU A 61 -1.31 -2.29 -11.55
C GLU A 61 -0.10 -3.06 -12.11
N ALA A 62 0.94 -2.34 -12.58
CA ALA A 62 2.15 -2.96 -13.09
C ALA A 62 2.91 -3.75 -12.02
N VAL A 63 3.03 -3.19 -10.80
CA VAL A 63 3.60 -3.89 -9.64
C VAL A 63 2.77 -5.14 -9.31
N ALA A 64 1.45 -4.98 -9.17
CA ALA A 64 0.55 -6.06 -8.79
C ALA A 64 0.56 -7.22 -9.80
N LYS A 65 0.54 -6.93 -11.12
CA LYS A 65 0.65 -7.95 -12.17
C LYS A 65 1.94 -8.75 -12.06
N LYS A 66 3.06 -8.06 -11.80
CA LYS A 66 4.37 -8.69 -11.68
C LYS A 66 4.47 -9.55 -10.41
N VAL A 67 4.04 -9.03 -9.26
CA VAL A 67 3.99 -9.77 -7.99
C VAL A 67 3.10 -11.00 -8.09
N LEU A 68 1.89 -10.87 -8.67
CA LEU A 68 0.91 -11.95 -8.76
C LEU A 68 1.11 -12.88 -9.97
N ARG A 69 2.11 -12.62 -10.82
CA ARG A 69 2.36 -13.39 -12.06
C ARG A 69 1.09 -13.48 -12.94
N ALA A 70 0.34 -12.38 -13.01
CA ALA A 70 -0.99 -12.34 -13.61
C ALA A 70 -1.04 -11.38 -14.82
N GLN A 71 -1.89 -11.70 -15.79
CA GLN A 71 -2.14 -10.83 -16.95
C GLN A 71 -3.10 -9.68 -16.62
N ALA A 72 -3.98 -9.87 -15.63
CA ALA A 72 -4.93 -8.90 -15.14
C ALA A 72 -5.02 -9.00 -13.61
N VAL A 73 -5.29 -7.87 -12.96
CA VAL A 73 -5.50 -7.75 -11.52
C VAL A 73 -6.71 -6.85 -11.27
N HIS A 74 -7.35 -7.03 -10.13
CA HIS A 74 -8.48 -6.21 -9.72
C HIS A 74 -8.27 -5.76 -8.29
N LEU A 75 -8.70 -4.53 -7.98
CA LEU A 75 -8.72 -4.04 -6.62
C LEU A 75 -9.75 -4.85 -5.82
N TRP A 76 -9.29 -5.51 -4.77
CA TRP A 76 -10.15 -6.23 -3.83
C TRP A 76 -10.28 -5.42 -2.54
N TRP A 77 -11.51 -5.32 -2.02
CA TRP A 77 -11.85 -4.57 -0.78
C TRP A 77 -11.68 -3.04 -0.81
N GLY A 78 -11.15 -2.48 -1.90
CA GLY A 78 -11.08 -1.03 -2.09
C GLY A 78 -9.84 -0.41 -1.48
N LEU A 79 -9.91 0.88 -1.18
CA LEU A 79 -8.81 1.65 -0.61
C LEU A 79 -9.06 1.89 0.89
N ALA A 80 -8.11 1.49 1.73
CA ALA A 80 -8.14 1.73 3.17
C ALA A 80 -7.06 2.76 3.54
N PRO A 81 -7.40 4.06 3.60
CA PRO A 81 -6.45 5.06 4.08
C PRO A 81 -6.27 4.90 5.59
N HIS A 82 -5.02 4.91 6.03
CA HIS A 82 -4.65 4.78 7.44
C HIS A 82 -3.81 5.98 7.85
N GLU A 83 -4.19 6.61 8.95
CA GLU A 83 -3.30 7.57 9.61
C GLU A 83 -2.42 6.82 10.59
N ARG A 84 -1.20 7.33 10.77
CA ARG A 84 -0.40 6.93 11.93
C ARG A 84 -1.24 7.21 13.18
N ALA A 85 -1.34 6.20 14.03
CA ALA A 85 -2.06 6.38 15.27
C ALA A 85 -1.45 7.52 16.10
N PRO A 86 -2.29 8.25 16.85
CA PRO A 86 -1.78 9.32 17.69
C PRO A 86 -0.78 8.75 18.69
N ALA A 87 0.44 9.30 18.68
CA ALA A 87 1.47 9.04 19.70
C ALA A 87 1.16 9.71 21.05
N SER A 88 -0.12 10.02 21.29
CA SER A 88 -0.57 10.61 22.56
C SER A 88 -0.86 9.50 23.57
N PRO A 89 -0.57 9.70 24.86
CA PRO A 89 -0.89 8.72 25.89
C PRO A 89 -2.35 8.23 25.80
N PRO A 90 -2.60 6.91 26.00
CA PRO A 90 -1.69 5.91 26.53
C PRO A 90 -0.80 5.22 25.48
N TYR A 91 -0.89 5.58 24.20
CA TYR A 91 -0.17 4.90 23.11
C TYR A 91 1.00 5.76 22.59
N ALA A 92 1.86 6.19 23.52
CA ALA A 92 2.98 7.08 23.23
C ALA A 92 4.05 6.43 22.32
N ASP A 93 4.02 5.10 22.19
CA ASP A 93 4.88 4.32 21.32
C ASP A 93 4.00 3.45 20.41
N SER A 94 4.29 3.46 19.10
CA SER A 94 3.70 2.51 18.15
C SER A 94 3.91 1.08 18.61
N ARG A 95 5.05 0.74 19.21
CA ARG A 95 5.28 -0.58 19.81
C ARG A 95 4.21 -0.95 20.84
N ASP A 96 3.76 -0.02 21.69
CA ASP A 96 2.75 -0.28 22.72
C ASP A 96 1.34 -0.41 22.15
N GLN A 97 1.08 0.28 21.03
CA GLN A 97 -0.14 0.09 20.26
C GLN A 97 -0.18 -1.28 19.57
N TRP A 98 0.95 -1.71 19.02
CA TRP A 98 1.11 -2.99 18.31
C TRP A 98 1.45 -4.17 19.23
N ALA A 99 1.75 -3.93 20.51
CA ALA A 99 1.99 -4.96 21.53
C ALA A 99 0.79 -5.91 21.72
N ARG A 100 -0.38 -5.57 21.18
CA ARG A 100 -1.58 -6.44 21.11
C ARG A 100 -1.75 -7.23 19.81
N GLY A 101 -0.75 -7.26 18.93
CA GLY A 101 -0.62 -8.35 17.96
C GLY A 101 -0.01 -7.92 16.63
N CYS A 102 1.10 -8.56 16.27
CA CYS A 102 1.31 -8.90 14.87
C CYS A 102 0.11 -9.72 14.40
N HIS A 103 -0.48 -9.33 13.28
CA HIS A 103 -1.50 -10.14 12.63
C HIS A 103 -1.00 -10.53 11.24
N THR A 104 -1.64 -11.54 10.69
CA THR A 104 -1.41 -11.98 9.33
C THR A 104 -2.69 -11.72 8.57
N ASP A 105 -2.62 -10.79 7.63
CA ASP A 105 -3.77 -10.44 6.80
C ASP A 105 -4.19 -11.59 5.87
N ILE A 106 -3.21 -12.39 5.41
CA ILE A 106 -3.39 -13.50 4.48
C ILE A 106 -2.43 -14.63 4.81
N GLN A 107 -2.94 -15.86 4.80
CA GLN A 107 -2.12 -17.05 4.75
C GLN A 107 -2.29 -17.71 3.38
N ALA A 108 -1.17 -18.04 2.74
CA ALA A 108 -1.13 -18.76 1.49
C ALA A 108 -0.21 -19.97 1.65
N THR A 109 -0.52 -21.07 0.96
CA THR A 109 0.41 -22.21 0.90
C THR A 109 1.57 -21.88 -0.03
N ILE A 110 2.67 -22.64 0.06
CA ILE A 110 3.76 -22.53 -0.92
C ILE A 110 3.25 -22.86 -2.33
N GLU A 111 2.32 -23.82 -2.47
CA GLU A 111 1.69 -24.11 -3.77
C GLU A 111 0.96 -22.87 -4.32
N ASP A 112 0.20 -22.16 -3.49
CA ASP A 112 -0.50 -20.94 -3.90
C ASP A 112 0.46 -19.81 -4.29
N PHE A 113 1.57 -19.69 -3.56
CA PHE A 113 2.62 -18.70 -3.80
C PHE A 113 3.41 -18.98 -5.09
N GLU A 114 3.67 -20.25 -5.40
CA GLU A 114 4.43 -20.68 -6.58
C GLU A 114 3.57 -20.77 -7.85
N ALA A 115 2.24 -20.85 -7.72
CA ALA A 115 1.31 -20.91 -8.83
C ALA A 115 1.46 -19.74 -9.82
N THR A 116 1.00 -19.96 -11.05
CA THR A 116 0.93 -18.92 -12.10
C THR A 116 -0.49 -18.90 -12.71
N PRO A 117 -1.28 -17.82 -12.51
CA PRO A 117 -1.01 -16.73 -11.57
C PRO A 117 -0.96 -17.23 -10.12
N ARG A 118 -0.35 -16.45 -9.23
CA ARG A 118 -0.33 -16.77 -7.80
C ARG A 118 -1.75 -16.79 -7.25
N ARG A 119 -2.07 -17.76 -6.39
CA ARG A 119 -3.40 -17.93 -5.79
C ARG A 119 -3.50 -17.19 -4.45
N MET A 120 -3.07 -15.92 -4.44
CA MET A 120 -3.07 -15.04 -3.27
C MET A 120 -3.42 -13.61 -3.68
N ARG A 121 -3.70 -12.73 -2.70
CA ARG A 121 -3.74 -11.28 -2.95
C ARG A 121 -2.35 -10.67 -2.71
N ALA A 122 -2.08 -9.53 -3.34
CA ALA A 122 -0.94 -8.68 -3.04
C ALA A 122 -1.45 -7.42 -2.34
N GLU A 123 -0.78 -7.01 -1.26
CA GLU A 123 -1.08 -5.76 -0.56
C GLU A 123 -0.05 -4.71 -0.95
N LEU A 124 -0.54 -3.57 -1.41
CA LEU A 124 0.28 -2.43 -1.78
C LEU A 124 0.00 -1.31 -0.79
N TRP A 125 1.00 -1.00 0.03
CA TRP A 125 1.00 0.15 0.91
C TRP A 125 1.74 1.28 0.21
N PHE A 126 1.13 2.46 0.17
CA PHE A 126 1.76 3.66 -0.36
C PHE A 126 1.73 4.73 0.71
N TRP A 127 2.83 5.46 0.82
CA TRP A 127 2.97 6.53 1.78
C TRP A 127 2.74 7.85 1.08
N LEU A 128 1.77 8.62 1.57
CA LEU A 128 1.53 10.00 1.16
C LEU A 128 2.53 10.95 1.81
N ASN A 129 2.96 10.62 3.03
CA ASN A 129 3.82 11.43 3.87
C ASN A 129 5.04 10.62 4.29
N ASP A 130 6.08 11.33 4.71
CA ASP A 130 7.30 10.72 5.23
C ASP A 130 7.01 9.72 6.36
N VAL A 131 7.63 8.55 6.24
CA VAL A 131 7.67 7.56 7.32
C VAL A 131 9.07 7.53 7.91
N PRO A 132 9.22 7.84 9.21
CA PRO A 132 10.50 7.75 9.89
C PRO A 132 11.07 6.34 9.79
N ALA A 133 12.40 6.27 9.64
CA ALA A 133 13.16 5.03 9.70
C ALA A 133 13.15 4.39 11.09
#